data_AF-A0A7C3V7J2-F1
#
_entry.id   AF-A0A7C3V7J2-F1
#
_cell.length_a   1.000
_cell.length_b   1.000
_cell.length_c   1.000
_cell.angle_alpha   90.00
_cell.angle_beta   90.00
_cell.angle_gamma   90.00
#
_symmetry.space_group_name_H-M   'P 1'
#
loop_
_entity.id
_entity.type
_entity.pdbx_description
1 polymer ?
#
loop_
_entity_poly.entity_id
_entity_poly.type
_entity_poly.pdbx_seq_one_letter_code
_entity_poly.pdbx_strand_id
1 'polypeptide(L)'
;MKNTISRENKLEDLLETVKRLKKELEDSYSILKSNFNPLKNIDIFDEKRKFLKETAEKIKEFGVLTDVKGESDGTDGSQELKELLKTEIQAINELNSAFSDLIKKNIYYNQLTISFITDAFNKSSIYDRAGVNNSNFFPLKNVLMKSGVRV
;
A
#
# COMPACT_ATOMS: atom_id res chain seq x y z
N MET A 1 -14.13 4.16 -40.44
CA MET A 1 -12.70 4.56 -40.45
C MET A 1 -12.33 5.64 -39.43
N LYS A 2 -12.88 6.86 -39.46
CA LYS A 2 -12.50 7.91 -38.47
C LYS A 2 -12.79 7.57 -37.00
N ASN A 3 -13.84 6.79 -36.74
CA ASN A 3 -14.27 6.45 -35.38
C ASN A 3 -13.39 5.37 -34.71
N THR A 4 -12.77 4.49 -35.52
CA THR A 4 -11.92 3.39 -35.06
C THR A 4 -10.56 3.91 -34.58
N ILE A 5 -9.93 4.79 -35.37
CA ILE A 5 -8.65 5.45 -35.03
C ILE A 5 -8.79 6.29 -33.74
N SER A 6 -9.91 6.98 -33.55
CA SER A 6 -10.18 7.73 -32.32
C SER A 6 -10.34 6.84 -31.08
N ARG A 7 -10.67 5.55 -31.24
CA ARG A 7 -10.89 4.61 -30.13
C ARG A 7 -9.60 3.89 -29.77
N GLU A 8 -8.79 3.51 -30.75
CA GLU A 8 -7.44 2.95 -30.56
C GLU A 8 -6.52 3.95 -29.83
N ASN A 9 -6.46 5.21 -30.27
CA ASN A 9 -5.65 6.25 -29.59
C ASN A 9 -6.06 6.48 -28.12
N LYS A 10 -7.35 6.32 -27.79
CA LYS A 10 -7.84 6.45 -26.39
C LYS A 10 -7.49 5.22 -25.54
N LEU A 11 -7.48 4.03 -26.15
CA LEU A 11 -7.02 2.79 -25.50
C LEU A 11 -5.54 2.85 -25.19
N GLU A 12 -4.75 3.41 -26.10
CA GLU A 12 -3.31 3.64 -25.89
C GLU A 12 -3.04 4.63 -24.75
N ASP A 13 -3.75 5.77 -24.68
CA ASP A 13 -3.60 6.72 -23.56
C ASP A 13 -4.01 6.11 -22.21
N LEU A 14 -5.06 5.28 -22.21
CA LEU A 14 -5.46 4.55 -21.02
C LEU A 14 -4.40 3.53 -20.60
N LEU A 15 -3.84 2.78 -21.55
CA LEU A 15 -2.78 1.81 -21.30
C LEU A 15 -1.52 2.49 -20.76
N GLU A 16 -1.13 3.64 -21.32
CA GLU A 16 0.01 4.42 -20.83
C GLU A 16 -0.21 4.88 -19.39
N THR A 17 -1.42 5.37 -19.09
CA THR A 17 -1.81 5.80 -17.73
C THR A 17 -1.71 4.63 -16.74
N VAL A 18 -2.24 3.46 -17.10
CA VAL A 18 -2.19 2.26 -16.24
C VAL A 18 -0.75 1.80 -16.03
N LYS A 19 0.09 1.79 -17.07
CA LYS A 19 1.51 1.46 -16.94
C LYS A 19 2.26 2.44 -16.04
N ARG A 20 1.95 3.73 -16.15
CA ARG A 20 2.52 4.76 -15.27
C ARG A 20 2.13 4.52 -13.82
N LEU A 21 0.84 4.27 -13.55
CA LEU A 21 0.35 3.94 -12.22
C LEU A 21 1.08 2.72 -11.64
N LYS A 22 1.22 1.64 -12.42
CA LYS A 22 1.95 0.45 -12.01
C LYS A 22 3.38 0.76 -11.57
N LYS A 23 4.12 1.51 -12.39
CA LYS A 23 5.51 1.90 -12.08
C LYS A 23 5.61 2.68 -10.77
N GLU A 24 4.77 3.70 -10.59
CA GLU A 24 4.75 4.51 -9.36
C GLU A 24 4.44 3.65 -8.12
N LEU A 25 3.54 2.68 -8.26
CA LEU A 25 3.23 1.73 -7.19
C LEU A 25 4.41 0.80 -6.90
N GLU A 26 5.12 0.31 -7.91
CA GLU A 26 6.29 -0.56 -7.76
C GLU A 26 7.44 0.17 -7.05
N ASP A 27 7.73 1.40 -7.48
CA ASP A 27 8.77 2.25 -6.87
C ASP A 27 8.47 2.51 -5.40
N SER A 28 7.23 2.89 -5.12
CA SER A 28 6.77 3.07 -3.75
C SER A 28 6.82 1.79 -2.91
N TYR A 29 6.60 0.61 -3.53
CA TYR A 29 6.60 -0.67 -2.83
C TYR A 29 8.00 -1.03 -2.42
N SER A 30 8.96 -0.80 -3.31
CA SER A 30 10.39 -1.00 -3.04
C SER A 30 10.86 -0.16 -1.86
N ILE A 31 10.49 1.12 -1.83
CA ILE A 31 10.81 2.03 -0.70
C ILE A 31 10.21 1.50 0.60
N LEU A 32 8.90 1.21 0.60
CA LEU A 32 8.20 0.77 1.80
C LEU A 32 8.67 -0.61 2.29
N LYS A 33 9.07 -1.52 1.39
CA LYS A 33 9.62 -2.84 1.74
C LYS A 33 10.97 -2.72 2.44
N SER A 34 11.81 -1.78 2.02
CA SER A 34 13.16 -1.59 2.59
C SER A 34 13.14 -0.85 3.92
N ASN A 35 12.27 0.15 4.09
CA ASN A 35 12.17 0.93 5.32
C ASN A 35 10.74 1.42 5.54
N PHE A 36 9.90 0.58 6.15
CA PHE A 36 8.53 0.95 6.44
C PHE A 36 8.47 1.83 7.70
N ASN A 37 8.30 3.14 7.52
CA ASN A 37 8.01 4.08 8.59
C ASN A 37 6.82 4.97 8.20
N PRO A 38 5.61 4.72 8.75
CA PRO A 38 4.40 5.45 8.38
C PRO A 38 4.53 6.97 8.48
N LEU A 39 5.28 7.47 9.46
CA LEU A 39 5.46 8.91 9.68
C LEU A 39 6.39 9.54 8.65
N LYS A 40 7.43 8.81 8.21
CA LYS A 40 8.36 9.28 7.18
C LYS A 40 7.87 9.04 5.75
N ASN A 41 6.91 8.14 5.58
CA ASN A 41 6.40 7.73 4.28
C ASN A 41 4.98 8.25 3.99
N ILE A 42 4.46 9.18 4.79
CA ILE A 42 3.09 9.69 4.62
C ILE A 42 2.87 10.33 3.23
N ASP A 43 3.86 11.09 2.76
CA ASP A 43 3.82 11.75 1.46
C ASP A 43 3.70 10.73 0.31
N ILE A 44 4.35 9.56 0.43
CA ILE A 44 4.25 8.47 -0.56
C ILE A 44 2.83 7.91 -0.62
N PHE A 45 2.10 7.86 0.51
CA PHE A 45 0.70 7.43 0.52
C PHE A 45 -0.22 8.48 -0.11
N ASP A 46 0.05 9.77 0.11
CA ASP A 46 -0.72 10.87 -0.47
C ASP A 46 -0.52 10.98 -1.99
N GLU A 47 0.73 10.87 -2.46
CA GLU A 47 1.05 10.83 -3.90
C GLU A 47 0.35 9.66 -4.60
N LYS A 48 0.36 8.47 -3.99
CA LYS A 48 -0.40 7.31 -4.52
C LYS A 48 -1.89 7.57 -4.61
N ARG A 49 -2.48 8.16 -3.58
CA ARG A 49 -3.91 8.47 -3.56
C ARG A 49 -4.25 9.40 -4.74
N LYS A 50 -3.38 10.37 -5.04
CA LYS A 50 -3.55 11.26 -6.19
C LYS A 50 -3.50 10.49 -7.51
N PHE A 51 -2.47 9.67 -7.75
CA PHE A 51 -2.35 8.88 -8.98
C PHE A 51 -3.49 7.87 -9.20
N LEU A 52 -3.95 7.23 -8.12
CA LEU A 52 -5.12 6.34 -8.18
C LEU A 52 -6.38 7.09 -8.58
N LYS A 53 -6.57 8.31 -8.05
CA LYS A 53 -7.72 9.15 -8.40
C LYS A 53 -7.68 9.57 -9.87
N GLU A 54 -6.53 10.03 -10.36
CA GLU A 54 -6.35 10.40 -11.77
C GLU A 54 -6.60 9.22 -12.71
N THR A 55 -6.14 8.02 -12.33
CA THR A 55 -6.37 6.80 -13.11
C THR A 55 -7.83 6.37 -13.08
N ALA A 56 -8.50 6.47 -11.92
CA ALA A 56 -9.93 6.17 -11.81
C ALA A 56 -10.80 7.13 -12.63
N GLU A 57 -10.44 8.42 -12.67
CA GLU A 57 -11.10 9.42 -13.52
C GLU A 57 -10.94 9.09 -15.00
N LYS A 58 -9.73 8.75 -15.46
CA LYS A 58 -9.47 8.32 -16.85
C LYS A 58 -10.18 7.01 -17.22
N ILE A 59 -10.22 6.02 -16.33
CA ILE A 59 -10.99 4.78 -16.55
C ILE A 59 -12.48 5.10 -16.69
N LYS A 60 -13.00 6.01 -15.85
CA LYS A 60 -14.41 6.43 -15.90
C LYS A 60 -14.73 7.17 -17.20
N GLU A 61 -13.87 8.08 -17.64
CA GLU A 61 -14.01 8.75 -18.94
C GLU A 61 -14.05 7.73 -20.09
N PHE A 62 -13.17 6.72 -20.04
CA PHE A 62 -13.16 5.65 -21.03
C PHE A 62 -14.43 4.77 -20.99
N GLY A 63 -14.89 4.40 -19.79
CA GLY A 63 -16.11 3.61 -19.57
C GLY A 63 -17.38 4.31 -20.07
N VAL A 64 -17.52 5.60 -19.78
CA VAL A 64 -18.61 6.46 -20.27
C VAL A 64 -18.59 6.57 -21.80
N LEU A 65 -17.40 6.58 -22.42
CA LEU A 65 -17.26 6.58 -23.88
C LEU A 65 -17.61 5.23 -24.53
N THR A 66 -17.46 4.11 -23.82
CA THR A 66 -17.82 2.78 -24.32
C THR A 66 -19.31 2.44 -24.22
N ASP A 67 -20.06 3.05 -23.29
CA ASP A 67 -21.52 2.90 -23.21
C ASP A 67 -22.27 3.70 -24.31
N VAL A 68 -21.61 4.69 -24.92
CA VAL A 68 -22.15 5.45 -26.04
C VAL A 68 -21.78 4.75 -27.36
N LYS A 69 -22.66 3.83 -27.78
CA LYS A 69 -22.71 3.14 -29.10
C LYS A 69 -21.62 2.09 -29.39
N GLY A 70 -22.11 0.86 -29.48
CA GLY A 70 -21.97 0.07 -30.70
C GLY A 70 -20.85 -0.96 -30.70
N GLU A 71 -21.28 -2.22 -30.73
CA GLU A 71 -20.70 -3.37 -31.40
C GLU A 71 -19.17 -3.52 -31.42
N SER A 72 -18.75 -4.66 -30.87
CA SER A 72 -17.46 -5.28 -31.12
C SER A 72 -17.27 -5.57 -32.61
N ASP A 73 -16.85 -4.57 -33.37
CA ASP A 73 -16.30 -4.79 -34.71
C ASP A 73 -14.77 -4.70 -34.58
N GLY A 74 -14.19 -5.84 -34.22
CA GLY A 74 -12.79 -5.96 -33.78
C GLY A 74 -11.81 -5.88 -34.94
N THR A 75 -11.05 -4.79 -34.99
CA THR A 75 -9.69 -4.81 -35.52
C THR A 75 -8.80 -5.56 -34.51
N ASP A 76 -7.96 -6.47 -35.00
CA ASP A 76 -7.05 -7.33 -34.23
C ASP A 76 -6.28 -6.56 -33.14
N GLY A 77 -5.74 -5.39 -33.50
CA GLY A 77 -5.00 -4.51 -32.58
C GLY A 77 -5.82 -3.94 -31.41
N SER A 78 -7.14 -3.73 -31.55
CA SER A 78 -7.97 -3.24 -30.44
C SER A 78 -8.25 -4.34 -29.39
N GLN A 79 -8.25 -5.61 -29.79
CA GLN A 79 -8.35 -6.73 -28.87
C GLN A 79 -7.04 -6.95 -28.11
N GLU A 80 -5.89 -6.90 -28.81
CA GLU A 80 -4.57 -6.99 -28.16
C GLU A 80 -4.37 -5.92 -27.08
N LEU A 81 -4.72 -4.66 -27.37
CA LEU A 81 -4.62 -3.56 -26.40
C LEU A 81 -5.50 -3.77 -25.16
N LYS A 82 -6.69 -4.37 -25.32
CA LYS A 82 -7.59 -4.68 -24.19
C LYS A 82 -7.02 -5.79 -23.31
N GLU A 83 -6.45 -6.84 -23.90
CA GLU A 83 -5.81 -7.92 -23.14
C GLU A 83 -4.56 -7.43 -22.39
N LEU A 84 -3.75 -6.56 -23.02
CA LEU A 84 -2.64 -5.89 -22.34
C LEU A 84 -3.12 -5.04 -21.17
N LEU A 85 -4.16 -4.23 -21.37
CA LEU A 85 -4.74 -3.40 -20.31
C LEU A 85 -5.23 -4.25 -19.12
N LYS A 86 -5.92 -5.36 -19.41
CA LYS A 86 -6.40 -6.31 -18.39
C LYS A 86 -5.24 -6.91 -17.59
N THR A 87 -4.17 -7.29 -18.28
CA THR A 87 -2.96 -7.85 -17.66
C THR A 87 -2.31 -6.84 -16.71
N GLU A 88 -2.18 -5.57 -17.12
CA GLU A 88 -1.59 -4.53 -16.28
C GLU A 88 -2.47 -4.18 -15.07
N ILE A 89 -3.81 -4.15 -15.24
CA ILE A 89 -4.75 -3.98 -14.13
C ILE A 89 -4.63 -5.13 -13.12
N GLN A 90 -4.48 -6.37 -13.60
CA GLN A 90 -4.28 -7.52 -12.73
C GLN A 90 -2.97 -7.40 -11.93
N ALA A 91 -1.87 -6.99 -12.58
CA ALA A 91 -0.59 -6.76 -11.91
C ALA A 91 -0.71 -5.67 -10.82
N ILE A 92 -1.45 -4.59 -11.07
CA ILE A 92 -1.73 -3.56 -10.06
C ILE A 92 -2.51 -4.13 -8.87
N ASN A 93 -3.48 -5.00 -9.10
CA ASN A 93 -4.24 -5.64 -8.02
C ASN A 93 -3.35 -6.55 -7.16
N GLU A 94 -2.49 -7.34 -7.79
CA GLU A 94 -1.52 -8.18 -7.09
C GLU A 94 -0.55 -7.34 -6.23
N LEU A 95 -0.05 -6.24 -6.80
CA LEU A 95 0.82 -5.30 -6.09
C LEU A 95 0.11 -4.62 -4.90
N ASN A 96 -1.17 -4.24 -5.07
CA ASN A 96 -1.99 -3.69 -3.99
C ASN A 96 -2.23 -4.71 -2.86
N SER A 97 -2.39 -5.99 -3.20
CA SER A 97 -2.47 -7.07 -2.21
C SER A 97 -1.17 -7.15 -1.41
N ALA A 98 -0.02 -7.17 -2.08
CA ALA A 98 1.29 -7.20 -1.43
C ALA A 98 1.52 -5.98 -0.51
N PHE A 99 1.09 -4.79 -0.93
CA PHE A 99 1.10 -3.59 -0.10
C PHE A 99 0.26 -3.74 1.17
N SER A 100 -0.95 -4.27 1.04
CA SER A 100 -1.86 -4.46 2.17
C SER A 100 -1.25 -5.39 3.21
N ASP A 101 -0.56 -6.45 2.77
CA ASP A 101 0.13 -7.38 3.66
C ASP A 101 1.34 -6.73 4.37
N LEU A 102 2.07 -5.85 3.68
CA LEU A 102 3.15 -5.06 4.28
C LEU A 102 2.62 -4.17 5.41
N ILE A 103 1.51 -3.46 5.18
CA ILE A 103 0.86 -2.61 6.18
C ILE A 103 0.42 -3.44 7.39
N LYS A 104 -0.24 -4.59 7.16
CA LYS A 104 -0.67 -5.50 8.24
C LYS A 104 0.51 -5.97 9.09
N LYS A 105 1.61 -6.37 8.46
CA LYS A 105 2.84 -6.77 9.18
C LYS A 105 3.36 -5.64 10.05
N ASN A 106 3.39 -4.40 9.55
CA ASN A 106 3.85 -3.27 10.35
C ASN A 106 2.93 -2.97 11.54
N ILE A 107 1.61 -3.01 11.34
CA ILE A 107 0.62 -2.85 12.42
C ILE A 107 0.85 -3.91 13.51
N TYR A 108 1.05 -5.17 13.11
CA TYR A 108 1.33 -6.26 14.04
C TYR A 108 2.62 -6.04 14.85
N TYR A 109 3.72 -5.64 14.19
CA TYR A 109 4.96 -5.34 14.91
C TYR A 109 4.81 -4.16 15.87
N ASN A 110 4.11 -3.10 15.48
CA ASN A 110 3.85 -1.96 16.36
C ASN A 110 3.03 -2.38 17.59
N GLN A 111 2.03 -3.25 17.42
CA GLN A 111 1.25 -3.80 18.53
C GLN A 111 2.12 -4.64 19.48
N LEU A 112 3.03 -5.46 18.94
CA LEU A 112 4.00 -6.21 19.76
C LEU A 112 4.93 -5.28 20.53
N THR A 113 5.46 -4.23 19.88
CA THR A 113 6.33 -3.24 20.53
C THR A 113 5.58 -2.50 21.64
N ILE A 114 4.35 -2.06 21.41
CA ILE A 114 3.52 -1.42 22.44
C ILE A 114 3.27 -2.38 23.60
N SER A 115 2.97 -3.66 23.31
CA SER A 115 2.75 -4.68 24.34
C SER A 115 4.00 -4.92 25.17
N PHE A 116 5.17 -5.02 24.54
CA PHE A 116 6.46 -5.15 25.22
C PHE A 116 6.77 -3.93 26.10
N ILE A 117 6.59 -2.72 25.58
CA ILE A 117 6.78 -1.48 26.34
C ILE A 117 5.82 -1.45 27.53
N THR A 118 4.54 -1.77 27.32
CA THR A 118 3.53 -1.80 28.37
C THR A 118 3.89 -2.81 29.46
N ASP A 119 4.33 -4.01 29.08
CA ASP A 119 4.78 -5.03 30.03
C ASP A 119 6.03 -4.57 30.81
N ALA A 120 7.01 -3.97 30.14
CA ALA A 120 8.20 -3.42 30.78
C ALA A 120 7.85 -2.30 31.78
N PHE A 121 6.92 -1.42 31.45
CA PHE A 121 6.42 -0.38 32.37
C PHE A 121 5.63 -0.98 33.54
N ASN A 122 4.75 -1.94 33.29
CA ASN A 122 4.03 -2.62 34.36
C ASN A 122 4.99 -3.31 35.33
N LYS A 123 5.99 -4.02 34.82
CA LYS A 123 7.02 -4.68 35.63
C LYS A 123 7.92 -3.69 36.35
N SER A 124 8.08 -2.47 35.88
CA SER A 124 8.92 -1.47 36.56
C SER A 124 8.16 -0.47 37.40
N SER A 125 6.84 -0.64 37.52
CA SER A 125 6.05 0.10 38.49
C SER A 125 6.11 -0.60 39.84
N ILE A 126 6.43 0.16 40.89
CA ILE A 126 6.45 -0.31 42.29
C ILE A 126 5.03 -0.73 42.72
N TYR A 127 4.01 -0.10 42.11
CA TYR A 127 2.60 -0.39 42.36
C TYR A 127 1.93 -1.00 41.13
N ASP A 128 1.02 -1.95 41.33
CA ASP A 128 0.16 -2.48 40.27
C ASP A 128 -0.97 -1.49 39.91
N ARG A 129 -1.84 -1.87 38.97
CA ARG A 129 -2.97 -1.01 38.55
C ARG A 129 -3.99 -0.74 39.66
N ALA A 130 -4.00 -1.53 40.75
CA ALA A 130 -4.87 -1.33 41.90
C ALA A 130 -4.21 -0.47 42.99
N GLY A 131 -2.97 0.00 42.78
CA GLY A 131 -2.20 0.79 43.74
C GLY A 131 -1.55 -0.06 44.84
N VAL A 132 -1.48 -1.38 44.66
CA VAL A 132 -0.87 -2.32 45.63
C VAL A 132 0.56 -2.61 45.22
N ASN A 133 1.43 -3.00 46.15
CA ASN A 133 2.81 -3.39 45.84
C ASN A 133 2.85 -4.45 44.74
N ASN A 134 3.58 -4.15 43.68
CA ASN A 134 3.73 -5.03 42.54
C ASN A 134 4.75 -6.14 42.84
N SER A 135 4.26 -7.37 43.00
CA SER A 135 5.11 -8.54 43.24
C SER A 135 6.07 -8.85 42.09
N ASN A 136 5.80 -8.34 40.89
CA ASN A 136 6.62 -8.51 39.69
C ASN A 136 7.54 -7.32 39.44
N PHE A 137 7.74 -6.45 40.44
CA PHE A 137 8.58 -5.25 40.30
C PHE A 137 10.03 -5.61 39.96
N PHE A 138 10.50 -5.11 38.83
CA PHE A 138 11.86 -5.17 38.33
C PHE A 138 12.25 -3.80 37.76
N PRO A 139 13.32 -3.14 38.26
CA PRO A 139 13.74 -1.84 37.76
C PRO A 139 14.01 -1.86 36.25
N LEU A 140 13.52 -0.85 35.51
CA LEU A 140 13.71 -0.71 34.05
C LEU A 140 15.18 -0.83 33.62
N LYS A 141 16.13 -0.38 34.45
CA LYS A 141 17.56 -0.55 34.20
C LYS A 141 17.94 -2.01 33.95
N ASN A 142 17.31 -2.96 34.64
CA ASN A 142 17.55 -4.39 34.49
C ASN A 142 16.82 -5.01 33.28
N VAL A 143 15.76 -4.37 32.79
CA VAL A 143 15.01 -4.80 31.59
C VAL A 143 15.68 -4.27 30.31
N LEU A 144 16.25 -3.07 30.36
CA LEU A 144 16.87 -2.39 29.22
C LEU A 144 18.36 -2.67 29.07
N MET A 145 19.07 -3.05 30.13
CA MET A 145 20.45 -3.52 30.04
C MET A 145 20.45 -5.04 29.93
N LYS A 146 21.00 -5.57 28.82
CA LYS A 146 21.29 -7.01 28.70
C LYS A 146 22.05 -7.49 29.96
N SER A 147 21.72 -8.70 30.39
CA SER A 147 22.41 -9.43 31.46
C SER A 147 23.93 -9.34 31.28
N GLY A 148 24.62 -8.51 32.07
CA GLY A 148 26.08 -8.43 32.01
C GLY A 148 26.72 -7.10 32.39
N VAL A 149 25.99 -6.00 32.50
CA VAL A 149 26.61 -4.73 32.95
C VAL A 149 26.64 -4.69 34.48
N ARG A 150 27.79 -5.07 35.06
CA ARG A 150 28.09 -4.83 36.48
C ARG A 150 28.47 -3.36 36.69
N VAL A 151 27.93 -2.77 37.76
CA VAL A 151 28.38 -1.47 38.31
C VAL A 151 29.68 -1.70 39.06
#